data_AF-A0A966KZP1-F1
#
_entry.id   AF-A0A966KZP1-F1
#
_cell.length_a   1.000
_cell.length_b   1.000
_cell.length_c   1.000
_cell.angle_alpha   90.00
_cell.angle_beta   90.00
_cell.angle_gamma   90.00
#
_symmetry.space_group_name_H-M   'P 1'
#
loop_
_entity.id
_entity.type
_entity.pdbx_description
1 polymer ?
#
loop_
_entity_poly.entity_id
_entity_poly.type
_entity_poly.pdbx_seq_one_letter_code
_entity_poly.pdbx_strand_id
1 'polypeptide(L)'
;ERSGPFYPDHGLERIVAFHERQDRRYVETAIEVSETFAKPVLVATELAIADPSNAAVTAMRMAGRYCFPSAERAVIALDRLHALERWRRRRDLPPLAP
;
A
#
# COMPACT_ATOMS: atom_id res chain seq x y z
N GLU A 1 10.77 3.25 14.07
CA GLU A 1 10.18 4.22 15.03
C GLU A 1 10.34 3.88 16.51
N ARG A 2 10.51 2.61 16.90
CA ARG A 2 10.74 2.19 18.30
C ARG A 2 12.20 2.35 18.72
N SER A 3 12.76 3.56 18.62
CA SER A 3 14.18 3.82 18.87
C SER A 3 14.42 5.13 19.61
N GLY A 4 15.64 5.29 20.11
CA GLY A 4 16.09 6.48 20.84
C GLY A 4 15.90 6.39 22.36
N PRO A 5 16.52 7.30 23.12
CA PRO A 5 16.63 7.19 24.58
C PRO A 5 15.33 7.47 25.34
N PHE A 6 14.31 8.03 24.68
CA PHE A 6 13.04 8.41 25.31
C PHE A 6 11.92 7.40 25.10
N TYR A 7 12.11 6.40 24.23
CA TYR A 7 11.15 5.31 24.03
C TYR A 7 11.39 4.21 25.07
N PRO A 8 10.34 3.58 25.66
CA PRO A 8 8.91 3.72 25.37
C PRO A 8 8.18 4.85 26.13
N ASP A 9 8.88 5.55 27.02
CA ASP A 9 8.31 6.51 27.98
C ASP A 9 7.74 7.80 27.35
N HIS A 10 7.29 8.72 28.20
CA HIS A 10 6.71 10.01 27.81
C HIS A 10 5.50 9.91 26.86
N GLY A 11 4.82 8.76 26.87
CA GLY A 11 3.68 8.47 26.00
C GLY A 11 4.07 8.13 24.56
N LEU A 12 5.36 7.96 24.25
CA LEU A 12 5.83 7.63 22.91
C LEU A 12 5.37 6.24 22.46
N GLU A 13 5.31 5.26 23.34
CA GLU A 13 4.77 3.93 23.01
C GLU A 13 3.34 4.02 22.47
N ARG A 14 2.47 4.80 23.13
CA ARG A 14 1.08 5.00 22.69
C ARG A 14 1.02 5.65 21.31
N ILE A 15 1.90 6.61 21.04
CA ILE A 15 1.98 7.33 19.75
C ILE A 15 2.45 6.38 18.65
N VAL A 16 3.54 5.65 18.86
CA VAL A 16 4.07 4.68 17.88
C VAL A 16 3.02 3.59 17.60
N ALA A 17 2.44 3.01 18.64
CA ALA A 17 1.43 1.97 18.49
C ALA A 17 0.18 2.48 17.74
N PHE A 18 -0.18 3.76 17.88
CA PHE A 18 -1.25 4.36 17.09
C PHE A 18 -0.90 4.43 15.61
N HIS A 19 0.29 4.94 15.25
CA HIS A 19 0.73 5.03 13.85
C HIS A 19 0.82 3.66 13.19
N GLU A 20 1.36 2.66 13.89
CA GLU A 20 1.44 1.29 13.36
C GLU A 20 0.05 0.66 13.09
N ARG A 21 -0.94 0.92 13.96
CA ARG A 21 -2.33 0.49 13.72
C ARG A 21 -2.98 1.25 12.58
N GLN A 22 -2.72 2.55 12.47
CA GLN A 22 -3.23 3.39 11.40
C GLN A 22 -2.71 2.93 10.03
N ASP A 23 -1.40 2.73 9.91
CA ASP A 23 -0.73 2.25 8.71
C ASP A 23 -1.30 0.91 8.24
N ARG A 24 -1.44 -0.04 9.17
CA ARG A 24 -2.03 -1.36 8.86
C ARG A 24 -3.48 -1.22 8.40
N ARG A 25 -4.29 -0.41 9.08
CA ARG A 25 -5.70 -0.19 8.73
C ARG A 25 -5.85 0.41 7.33
N TYR A 26 -4.99 1.34 6.92
CA TYR A 26 -5.05 1.90 5.57
C TYR A 26 -4.75 0.86 4.49
N VAL A 27 -3.79 -0.03 4.73
CA VAL A 27 -3.50 -1.15 3.82
C VAL A 27 -4.68 -2.12 3.74
N GLU A 28 -5.23 -2.53 4.88
CA GLU A 28 -6.38 -3.42 4.94
C GLU A 28 -7.58 -2.85 4.18
N THR A 29 -7.93 -1.58 4.43
CA THR A 29 -9.01 -0.91 3.70
C THR A 29 -8.71 -0.75 2.21
N ALA A 30 -7.46 -0.46 1.82
CA ALA A 30 -7.11 -0.36 0.41
C ALA A 30 -7.32 -1.70 -0.33
N ILE A 31 -6.95 -2.81 0.30
CA ILE A 31 -7.15 -4.16 -0.24
C ILE A 31 -8.65 -4.49 -0.32
N GLU A 32 -9.37 -4.30 0.78
CA GLU A 32 -10.81 -4.57 0.87
C GLU A 32 -11.59 -3.81 -0.20
N VAL A 33 -11.32 -2.51 -0.37
CA VAL A 33 -11.98 -1.66 -1.36
C VAL A 33 -11.59 -2.08 -2.79
N SER A 34 -10.33 -2.44 -3.02
CA SER A 34 -9.86 -2.92 -4.33
C SER A 34 -10.62 -4.17 -4.77
N GLU A 35 -10.77 -5.12 -3.87
CA GLU A 35 -11.47 -6.40 -4.11
C GLU A 35 -12.97 -6.20 -4.22
N THR A 36 -13.59 -5.47 -3.27
CA THR A 36 -15.03 -5.21 -3.23
C THR A 36 -15.55 -4.57 -4.51
N PHE A 37 -14.81 -3.60 -5.05
CA PHE A 37 -15.26 -2.83 -6.22
C PHE A 37 -14.60 -3.27 -7.53
N ALA A 38 -13.75 -4.29 -7.50
CA ALA A 38 -12.93 -4.72 -8.63
C ALA A 38 -12.22 -3.54 -9.32
N LYS A 39 -11.62 -2.65 -8.53
CA LYS A 39 -10.89 -1.47 -9.00
C LYS A 39 -9.48 -1.46 -8.41
N PRO A 40 -8.42 -1.30 -9.22
CA PRO A 40 -7.07 -1.31 -8.69
C PRO A 40 -6.84 -0.15 -7.71
N VAL A 41 -6.44 -0.47 -6.48
CA VAL A 41 -5.94 0.48 -5.50
C VAL A 41 -4.45 0.22 -5.28
N LEU A 42 -3.61 1.23 -5.51
CA LEU A 42 -2.16 1.15 -5.31
C LEU A 42 -1.77 1.96 -4.08
N VAL A 43 -0.89 1.41 -3.25
CA VAL A 43 -0.35 2.10 -2.07
C VAL A 43 1.09 2.52 -2.36
N ALA A 44 1.41 3.77 -2.04
CA ALA A 44 2.74 4.33 -2.22
C ALA A 44 3.22 5.03 -0.95
N THR A 45 4.48 4.78 -0.58
CA THR A 45 5.18 5.48 0.51
C THR A 45 6.69 5.39 0.31
N GLU A 46 7.39 6.50 0.54
CA GLU A 46 8.87 6.53 0.50
C GLU A 46 9.50 5.63 1.57
N LEU A 47 8.73 5.27 2.60
CA LEU A 47 9.14 4.31 3.63
C LEU A 47 9.40 2.92 3.05
N ALA A 48 8.86 2.58 1.87
CA ALA A 48 9.24 1.34 1.19
C ALA A 48 10.75 1.24 0.93
N ILE A 49 11.46 2.38 0.88
CA ILE A 49 12.91 2.47 0.83
C ILE A 49 13.50 2.89 2.19
N ALA A 50 12.97 3.95 2.79
CA ALA A 50 13.59 4.57 3.97
C ALA A 50 13.39 3.77 5.27
N ASP A 51 12.28 3.04 5.38
CA ASP A 51 12.01 2.12 6.49
C ASP A 51 11.21 0.90 5.97
N PRO A 52 11.85 -0.09 5.35
CA PRO A 52 11.18 -1.26 4.80
C PRO A 52 10.46 -2.14 5.84
N SER A 53 10.68 -1.84 7.13
CA SER A 53 10.05 -2.48 8.28
C SER A 53 8.80 -1.75 8.78
N ASN A 54 8.49 -0.56 8.25
CA ASN A 54 7.27 0.18 8.54
C ASN A 54 6.01 -0.72 8.41
N ALA A 55 5.01 -0.45 9.24
CA ALA A 55 3.83 -1.27 9.37
C ALA A 55 3.03 -1.39 8.06
N ALA A 56 2.88 -0.31 7.28
CA ALA A 56 2.17 -0.35 6.00
C ALA A 56 2.94 -1.16 4.96
N VAL A 57 4.27 -0.97 4.87
CA VAL A 57 5.13 -1.72 3.92
C VAL A 57 5.09 -3.21 4.24
N THR A 58 5.18 -3.56 5.52
CA THR A 58 5.09 -4.95 5.98
C THR A 58 3.71 -5.54 5.71
N ALA A 59 2.62 -4.81 5.99
CA ALA A 59 1.27 -5.28 5.71
C ALA A 59 1.04 -5.55 4.21
N MET A 60 1.49 -4.64 3.32
CA MET A 60 1.42 -4.86 1.86
C MET A 60 2.16 -6.12 1.45
N ARG A 61 3.40 -6.29 1.93
CA ARG A 61 4.24 -7.46 1.65
C ARG A 61 3.59 -8.77 2.10
N MET A 62 3.03 -8.79 3.32
CA MET A 62 2.34 -9.97 3.86
C MET A 62 1.05 -10.29 3.09
N ALA A 63 0.36 -9.28 2.57
CA ALA A 63 -0.78 -9.44 1.68
C ALA A 63 -0.39 -9.82 0.23
N GLY A 64 0.90 -10.01 -0.06
CA GLY A 64 1.38 -10.30 -1.42
C GLY A 64 1.22 -9.16 -2.41
N ARG A 65 1.00 -7.92 -1.94
CA ARG A 65 0.82 -6.73 -2.78
C ARG A 65 2.08 -5.86 -2.78
N TYR A 66 2.32 -5.17 -3.91
CA TYR A 66 3.48 -4.30 -4.06
C TYR A 66 3.24 -2.92 -3.45
N CYS A 67 4.15 -2.47 -2.58
CA CYS A 67 4.14 -1.12 -2.01
C CYS A 67 5.10 -0.24 -2.82
N PHE A 68 4.56 0.77 -3.50
CA PHE A 68 5.35 1.63 -4.39
C PHE A 68 6.21 2.60 -3.58
N PRO A 69 7.49 2.81 -3.95
CA PRO A 69 8.37 3.71 -3.21
C PRO A 69 8.13 5.20 -3.51
N SER A 70 7.23 5.52 -4.43
CA SER A 70 6.80 6.90 -4.70
C SER A 70 5.42 6.92 -5.37
N ALA A 71 4.70 8.03 -5.20
CA ALA A 71 3.40 8.24 -5.85
C ALA A 71 3.52 8.26 -7.38
N GLU A 72 4.58 8.87 -7.93
CA GLU A 72 4.85 8.91 -9.37
C GLU A 72 4.87 7.49 -9.97
N ARG A 73 5.62 6.57 -9.35
CA ARG A 73 5.72 5.19 -9.83
C ARG A 73 4.38 4.46 -9.74
N ALA A 74 3.60 4.71 -8.69
CA ALA A 74 2.26 4.15 -8.56
C ALA A 74 1.32 4.67 -9.67
N VAL A 75 1.33 5.97 -9.96
CA VAL A 75 0.49 6.57 -11.01
C VAL A 75 0.86 6.01 -12.39
N ILE A 76 2.16 5.89 -12.70
CA ILE A 76 2.62 5.28 -13.95
C ILE A 76 2.13 3.83 -14.05
N ALA A 77 2.27 3.04 -12.97
CA ALA A 77 1.78 1.66 -12.96
C ALA A 77 0.25 1.59 -13.18
N LEU A 78 -0.52 2.48 -12.57
CA LEU A 78 -1.96 2.57 -12.75
C LEU A 78 -2.33 2.90 -14.21
N ASP A 79 -1.64 3.86 -14.84
CA ASP A 79 -1.83 4.16 -16.28
C ASP A 79 -1.59 2.92 -17.15
N ARG A 80 -0.54 2.14 -16.85
CA ARG A 80 -0.26 0.90 -17.59
C ARG A 80 -1.33 -0.16 -17.40
N LEU A 81 -1.84 -0.35 -16.19
CA LEU A 81 -2.96 -1.26 -15.93
C LEU A 81 -4.21 -0.83 -16.71
N HIS A 82 -4.52 0.47 -16.71
CA HIS A 82 -5.66 1.00 -17.46
C HIS A 82 -5.47 0.86 -18.97
N ALA A 83 -4.29 1.14 -19.50
CA ALA A 83 -3.97 0.97 -20.91
C ALA A 83 -4.09 -0.51 -21.35
N LEU A 84 -3.60 -1.44 -20.52
CA LEU A 84 -3.73 -2.88 -20.74
C LEU A 84 -5.20 -3.32 -20.76
N GLU A 85 -6.00 -2.90 -19.78
CA GLU A 85 -7.43 -3.20 -19.72
C GLU A 85 -8.17 -2.70 -20.98
N ARG A 86 -7.90 -1.46 -21.44
CA ARG A 86 -8.46 -0.97 -22.71
C ARG A 86 -8.03 -1.79 -23.91
N TRP A 87 -6.77 -2.24 -23.95
CA TRP A 87 -6.27 -3.10 -25.02
C TRP A 87 -6.97 -4.46 -25.04
N ARG A 88 -7.21 -5.05 -23.87
CA ARG A 88 -7.92 -6.33 -23.69
C ARG A 88 -9.38 -6.22 -24.14
N ARG A 89 -10.08 -5.18 -23.70
CA ARG A 89 -11.48 -4.91 -24.09
C ARG A 89 -11.67 -4.79 -25.60
N ARG A 90 -10.76 -4.10 -26.29
CA ARG A 90 -10.79 -3.98 -27.77
C ARG A 90 -10.59 -5.31 -28.50
N ARG A 91 -10.14 -6.35 -27.80
CA ARG A 91 -9.85 -7.69 -28.33
C ARG A 91 -10.76 -8.76 -27.75
N ASP A 92 -11.80 -8.35 -27.02
CA ASP A 92 -12.74 -9.26 -26.35
C ASP A 92 -12.04 -10.27 -25.42
N LEU A 93 -10.94 -9.86 -24.79
CA LEU A 93 -10.24 -10.66 -23.79
C LEU A 93 -10.86 -10.45 -22.41
N PRO A 94 -10.82 -11.46 -21.50
CA PRO A 94 -11.33 -11.33 -20.14
C PRO A 94 -10.71 -10.12 -19.41
N PRO A 95 -11.44 -9.43 -18.51
CA PRO A 95 -10.90 -8.30 -17.76
C PRO A 95 -9.73 -8.72 -16.86
N LEU A 96 -8.89 -7.75 -16.48
CA LEU A 96 -7.87 -7.99 -15.47
C LEU A 96 -8.52 -8.34 -14.12
N ALA A 97 -7.93 -9.31 -13.42
CA ALA A 97 -8.26 -9.55 -12.02
C ALA A 97 -7.78 -8.37 -11.15
N PRO A 98 -8.52 -8.03 -10.08
CA PRO A 98 -8.15 -6.97 -9.12
C PRO A 98 -6.95 -7.32 -8.22
#